data_AF-A0A812ZGW0-F1
#
_entry.id   AF-A0A812ZGW0-F1
#
_cell.length_a   1.000
_cell.length_b   1.000
_cell.length_c   1.000
_cell.angle_alpha   90.00
_cell.angle_beta   90.00
_cell.angle_gamma   90.00
#
_symmetry.space_group_name_H-M   'P 1'
#
loop_
_entity.id
_entity.type
_entity.pdbx_description
1 polymer ?
#
loop_
_entity_poly.entity_id
_entity_poly.type
_entity_poly.pdbx_seq_one_letter_code
_entity_poly.pdbx_strand_id
1 'polypeptide(L)'
;METLAFFVVSFTLEAVFLARLLFIACTRAKNLRDALRHCILWPCRALRALTRPKKAPTAQELLIESEVKKLKTSWSRRYVMAFAALSFSTVLSIQQRIFMGGERWMSSAATWCNVAMFAVGTLVSCFPWLLRPSTLGLWYGVYMVFAVLYVTPMFTPTEQVYAFSFIVLLFFRLPCSLLCTRTSLAILFNLPFVGVMSYRSVTEEQAGFSNLNTVLWTELTATAVAASFVSALHGALSQCLGLALNFLPTSLLPLGLQHLGCETKTP
;
A
#
# COMPACT_ATOMS: atom_id res chain seq x y z
N MET A 1 23.91 -24.92 -2.04
CA MET A 1 23.47 -24.25 -3.29
C MET A 1 22.46 -23.13 -3.05
N GLU A 2 21.47 -23.32 -2.18
CA GLU A 2 20.45 -22.29 -1.88
C GLU A 2 21.03 -20.93 -1.45
N THR A 3 22.01 -20.90 -0.55
CA THR A 3 22.63 -19.66 -0.06
C THR A 3 23.33 -18.88 -1.18
N LEU A 4 24.02 -19.56 -2.08
CA LEU A 4 24.66 -18.92 -3.24
C LEU A 4 23.61 -18.31 -4.18
N ALA A 5 22.55 -19.05 -4.49
CA ALA A 5 21.46 -18.56 -5.32
C ALA A 5 20.77 -17.34 -4.69
N PHE A 6 20.53 -17.38 -3.37
CA PHE A 6 20.00 -16.25 -2.62
C PHE A 6 20.87 -15.00 -2.79
N PHE A 7 22.19 -15.10 -2.57
CA PHE A 7 23.10 -13.97 -2.73
C PHE A 7 23.11 -13.42 -4.16
N VAL A 8 23.25 -14.30 -5.17
CA VAL A 8 23.28 -13.86 -6.58
C VAL A 8 22.01 -13.10 -6.95
N VAL A 9 20.83 -13.65 -6.60
CA VAL A 9 19.54 -13.02 -6.94
C VAL A 9 19.34 -11.72 -6.17
N SER A 10 19.58 -11.72 -4.85
CA SER A 10 19.40 -10.52 -4.02
C SER A 10 20.35 -9.39 -4.42
N PHE A 11 21.65 -9.66 -4.57
CA PHE A 11 22.61 -8.63 -4.99
C PHE A 11 22.29 -8.05 -6.36
N THR A 12 21.82 -8.87 -7.30
CA THR A 12 21.41 -8.39 -8.63
C THR A 12 20.23 -7.42 -8.50
N LEU A 13 19.22 -7.76 -7.70
CA LEU A 13 18.06 -6.88 -7.45
C LEU A 13 18.46 -5.60 -6.71
N GLU A 14 19.33 -5.70 -5.72
CA GLU A 14 19.87 -4.58 -4.95
C GLU A 14 20.63 -3.61 -5.85
N ALA A 15 21.49 -4.11 -6.73
CA ALA A 15 22.23 -3.30 -7.69
C ALA A 15 21.28 -2.55 -8.63
N VAL A 16 20.26 -3.22 -9.17
CA VAL A 16 19.25 -2.59 -10.04
C VAL A 16 18.46 -1.51 -9.29
N PHE A 17 18.03 -1.81 -8.06
CA PHE A 17 17.29 -0.87 -7.23
C PHE A 17 18.12 0.36 -6.86
N LEU A 18 19.37 0.17 -6.43
CA LEU A 18 20.30 1.25 -6.09
C LEU A 18 20.63 2.11 -7.32
N ALA A 19 20.90 1.51 -8.47
CA ALA A 19 21.10 2.25 -9.72
C ALA A 19 19.88 3.13 -10.04
N ARG A 20 18.67 2.62 -9.82
CA ARG A 20 17.44 3.38 -10.01
C ARG A 20 17.28 4.51 -8.99
N LEU A 21 17.56 4.26 -7.72
CA LEU A 21 17.53 5.31 -6.68
C LEU A 21 18.53 6.42 -6.97
N LEU A 22 19.75 6.07 -7.37
CA LEU A 22 20.78 7.02 -7.79
C LEU A 22 20.31 7.85 -8.99
N PHE A 23 19.75 7.21 -10.03
CA PHE A 23 19.18 7.92 -11.17
C PHE A 23 18.08 8.91 -10.74
N ILE A 24 17.16 8.51 -9.85
CA ILE A 24 16.11 9.39 -9.34
C ILE A 24 16.70 10.54 -8.52
N ALA A 25 17.69 10.26 -7.67
CA ALA A 25 18.37 11.28 -6.87
C ALA A 25 19.05 12.31 -7.77
N CYS A 26 19.83 11.87 -8.76
CA CYS A 26 20.52 12.75 -9.71
C CYS A 26 19.54 13.59 -10.55
N THR A 27 18.43 13.01 -11.00
CA THR A 27 17.47 13.71 -11.88
C THR A 27 16.45 14.56 -11.13
N ARG A 28 16.16 14.28 -9.85
CA ARG A 28 15.11 14.94 -9.06
C ARG A 28 15.60 15.63 -7.79
N ALA A 29 16.91 15.76 -7.57
CA ALA A 29 17.49 16.41 -6.38
C ALA A 29 16.88 17.79 -6.07
N LYS A 30 16.48 18.56 -7.09
CA LYS A 30 15.87 19.89 -6.91
C LYS A 30 14.44 19.87 -6.35
N ASN A 31 13.71 18.75 -6.41
CA ASN A 31 12.27 18.67 -6.06
C ASN A 31 11.97 17.98 -4.70
N LEU A 32 12.98 17.47 -3.99
CA LEU A 32 12.77 16.70 -2.75
C LEU A 32 12.38 17.59 -1.56
N ARG A 33 12.89 18.83 -1.53
CA ARG A 33 12.68 19.80 -0.44
C ARG A 33 11.22 20.29 -0.37
N ASP A 34 10.58 20.48 -1.52
CA ASP A 34 9.18 20.93 -1.60
C ASP A 34 8.19 19.81 -1.26
N ALA A 35 8.53 18.56 -1.57
CA ALA A 35 7.70 17.40 -1.23
C ALA A 35 7.61 17.17 0.29
N LEU A 36 8.71 17.38 1.03
CA LEU A 36 8.76 17.26 2.49
C LEU A 36 7.89 18.32 3.19
N ARG A 37 7.88 19.57 2.69
CA ARG A 37 7.03 20.65 3.22
C ARG A 37 5.54 20.34 3.10
N HIS A 38 5.11 19.68 2.03
CA HIS A 38 3.69 19.33 1.83
C HIS A 38 3.20 18.16 2.69
N CYS A 39 4.08 17.24 3.09
CA CYS A 39 3.70 16.11 3.96
C CYS A 39 3.32 16.55 5.39
N ILE A 40 3.87 17.66 5.88
CA ILE A 40 3.66 18.14 7.25
C ILE A 40 2.30 18.88 7.40
N LEU A 41 1.82 19.55 6.35
CA LEU A 41 0.61 20.38 6.40
C LEU A 41 -0.70 19.62 6.05
N TRP A 42 -0.58 18.39 5.57
CA TRP A 42 -1.69 17.61 5.02
C TRP A 42 -2.65 17.03 6.07
N PRO A 43 -2.21 16.50 7.23
CA PRO A 43 -3.10 15.93 8.24
C PRO A 43 -4.14 16.94 8.76
N CYS A 44 -3.74 18.21 8.90
CA CYS A 44 -4.59 19.30 9.38
C CYS A 44 -5.71 19.71 8.39
N ARG A 45 -5.55 19.39 7.10
CA ARG A 45 -6.56 19.67 6.06
C ARG A 45 -7.55 18.52 5.91
N ALA A 46 -7.10 17.28 6.08
CA ALA A 46 -7.94 16.09 6.03
C ALA A 46 -8.98 16.05 7.18
N LEU A 47 -8.59 16.47 8.39
CA LEU A 47 -9.47 16.52 9.56
C LEU A 47 -10.65 17.50 9.40
N ARG A 48 -10.47 18.61 8.65
CA ARG A 48 -11.54 19.60 8.40
C ARG A 48 -12.54 19.19 7.31
N ALA A 49 -12.19 18.21 6.49
CA ALA A 49 -13.04 17.77 5.37
C ALA A 49 -14.11 16.74 5.80
N LEU A 50 -13.89 16.05 6.92
CA LEU A 50 -14.73 14.97 7.44
C LEU A 50 -16.12 15.41 7.95
N THR A 51 -16.38 16.72 8.12
CA THR A 51 -17.59 17.22 8.79
C THR A 51 -18.67 17.79 7.87
N ARG A 52 -18.51 17.72 6.53
CA ARG A 52 -19.52 18.29 5.61
C ARG A 52 -20.36 17.22 4.87
N PRO A 53 -21.69 17.42 4.80
CA PRO A 53 -22.60 16.48 4.15
C PRO A 53 -22.44 16.49 2.61
N LYS A 54 -22.59 15.31 2.00
CA LYS A 54 -22.51 15.10 0.54
C LYS A 54 -23.81 15.54 -0.16
N LYS A 55 -23.67 16.24 -1.30
CA LYS A 55 -24.73 16.48 -2.29
C LYS A 55 -24.50 15.60 -3.53
N ALA A 56 -25.47 15.57 -4.44
CA ALA A 56 -25.53 14.70 -5.62
C ALA A 56 -24.48 15.03 -6.71
N PRO A 57 -24.11 14.05 -7.56
CA PRO A 57 -23.05 14.16 -8.54
C PRO A 57 -23.31 15.17 -9.65
N THR A 58 -22.52 16.24 -9.67
CA THR A 58 -22.42 17.21 -10.76
C THR A 58 -21.18 16.90 -11.62
N ALA A 59 -21.04 17.55 -12.79
CA ALA A 59 -19.81 17.46 -13.62
C ALA A 59 -18.52 17.76 -12.84
N GLN A 60 -18.63 18.53 -11.75
CA GLN A 60 -17.58 18.80 -10.79
C GLN A 60 -17.11 17.54 -10.03
N GLU A 61 -17.99 16.56 -9.77
CA GLU A 61 -17.62 15.30 -9.12
C GLU A 61 -16.79 14.39 -10.02
N LEU A 62 -17.04 14.35 -11.33
CA LEU A 62 -16.19 13.59 -12.26
C LEU A 62 -14.76 14.14 -12.30
N LEU A 63 -14.61 15.47 -12.22
CA LEU A 63 -13.31 16.12 -12.10
C LEU A 63 -12.63 15.76 -10.78
N ILE A 64 -13.35 15.85 -9.66
CA ILE A 64 -12.85 15.46 -8.33
C ILE A 64 -12.39 14.01 -8.35
N GLU A 65 -13.19 13.09 -8.91
CA GLU A 65 -12.83 11.67 -8.99
C GLU A 65 -11.56 11.44 -9.80
N SER A 66 -11.38 12.17 -10.91
CA SER A 66 -10.18 12.10 -11.73
C SER A 66 -8.93 12.55 -10.97
N GLU A 67 -9.03 13.63 -10.19
CA GLU A 67 -7.94 14.15 -9.36
C GLU A 67 -7.64 13.25 -8.16
N VAL A 68 -8.67 12.68 -7.52
CA VAL A 68 -8.51 11.65 -6.46
C VAL A 68 -7.74 10.46 -7.01
N LYS A 69 -8.07 9.98 -8.22
CA LYS A 69 -7.36 8.87 -8.88
C LYS A 69 -5.90 9.21 -9.16
N LYS A 70 -5.60 10.42 -9.62
CA LYS A 70 -4.21 10.89 -9.85
C LYS A 70 -3.42 10.97 -8.53
N LEU A 71 -4.00 11.60 -7.50
CA LEU A 71 -3.37 11.75 -6.19
C LEU A 71 -3.08 10.38 -5.55
N LYS A 72 -4.06 9.48 -5.58
CA LYS A 72 -3.92 8.11 -5.08
C LYS A 72 -2.83 7.34 -5.81
N THR A 73 -2.75 7.49 -7.13
CA THR A 73 -1.68 6.88 -7.93
C THR A 73 -0.30 7.44 -7.54
N SER A 74 -0.21 8.76 -7.31
CA SER A 74 1.03 9.41 -6.86
C SER A 74 1.48 8.88 -5.49
N TRP A 75 0.57 8.79 -4.52
CA TRP A 75 0.89 8.23 -3.20
C TRP A 75 1.22 6.75 -3.24
N SER A 76 0.50 5.98 -4.06
CA SER A 76 0.78 4.57 -4.29
C SER A 76 2.21 4.34 -4.78
N ARG A 77 2.69 5.18 -5.73
CA ARG A 77 4.09 5.11 -6.20
C ARG A 77 5.09 5.39 -5.09
N ARG A 78 4.84 6.39 -4.25
CA ARG A 78 5.70 6.71 -3.10
C ARG A 78 5.70 5.60 -2.07
N TYR A 79 4.53 5.04 -1.78
CA TYR A 79 4.36 3.90 -0.89
C TYR A 79 5.15 2.69 -1.39
N VAL A 80 4.99 2.29 -2.65
CA VAL A 80 5.71 1.14 -3.21
C VAL A 80 7.23 1.35 -3.17
N MET A 81 7.71 2.57 -3.43
CA MET A 81 9.14 2.89 -3.31
C MET A 81 9.65 2.81 -1.86
N ALA A 82 8.90 3.37 -0.91
CA ALA A 82 9.23 3.27 0.51
C ALA A 82 9.22 1.82 0.98
N PHE A 83 8.23 1.04 0.53
CA PHE A 83 8.12 -0.38 0.83
C PHE A 83 9.29 -1.18 0.23
N ALA A 84 9.67 -0.91 -1.01
CA ALA A 84 10.84 -1.52 -1.64
C ALA A 84 12.14 -1.21 -0.87
N ALA A 85 12.30 0.02 -0.36
CA ALA A 85 13.44 0.39 0.48
C ALA A 85 13.44 -0.32 1.85
N LEU A 86 12.26 -0.57 2.43
CA LEU A 86 12.13 -1.41 3.62
C LEU A 86 12.50 -2.87 3.32
N SER A 87 11.98 -3.44 2.22
CA SER A 87 12.34 -4.81 1.80
C SER A 87 13.83 -4.95 1.51
N PHE A 88 14.45 -3.95 0.86
CA PHE A 88 15.90 -3.87 0.66
C PHE A 88 16.65 -3.96 2.00
N SER A 89 16.27 -3.14 2.98
CA SER A 89 16.87 -3.17 4.32
C SER A 89 16.72 -4.53 5.00
N THR A 90 15.57 -5.19 4.85
CA THR A 90 15.33 -6.54 5.37
C THR A 90 16.24 -7.58 4.72
N VAL A 91 16.38 -7.54 3.39
CA VAL A 91 17.26 -8.47 2.65
C VAL A 91 18.72 -8.26 3.04
N LEU A 92 19.19 -7.01 3.14
CA LEU A 92 20.53 -6.69 3.63
C LEU A 92 20.78 -7.22 5.04
N SER A 93 19.81 -7.06 5.95
CA SER A 93 19.91 -7.57 7.33
C SER A 93 20.05 -9.10 7.36
N ILE A 94 19.30 -9.81 6.51
CA ILE A 94 19.42 -11.27 6.36
C ILE A 94 20.80 -11.65 5.81
N GLN A 95 21.26 -10.99 4.74
CA GLN A 95 22.58 -11.21 4.16
C GLN A 95 23.69 -10.97 5.18
N GLN A 96 23.67 -9.85 5.91
CA GLN A 96 24.65 -9.51 6.93
C GLN A 96 24.74 -10.59 8.01
N ARG A 97 23.59 -11.09 8.49
CA ARG A 97 23.56 -12.14 9.51
C ARG A 97 24.14 -13.46 9.00
N ILE A 98 23.84 -13.82 7.75
CA ILE A 98 24.43 -15.00 7.09
C ILE A 98 25.95 -14.83 6.94
N PHE A 99 26.43 -13.65 6.53
CA PHE A 99 27.86 -13.35 6.41
C PHE A 99 28.60 -13.44 7.75
N MET A 100 27.96 -13.02 8.85
CA MET A 100 28.51 -13.14 10.21
C MET A 100 28.46 -14.59 10.75
N GLY A 101 28.04 -15.57 9.95
CA GLY A 101 27.89 -16.96 10.38
C GLY A 101 26.72 -17.20 11.34
N GLY A 102 25.82 -16.22 11.50
CA GLY A 102 24.64 -16.33 12.34
C GLY A 102 23.51 -17.10 11.66
N GLU A 103 22.67 -17.76 12.46
CA GLU A 103 21.46 -18.42 11.97
C GLU A 103 20.46 -17.41 11.39
N ARG A 104 19.69 -17.81 10.38
CA ARG A 104 18.64 -16.96 9.80
C ARG A 104 17.55 -16.72 10.85
N TRP A 105 17.15 -15.47 11.04
CA TRP A 105 16.04 -15.11 11.93
C TRP A 105 14.66 -15.32 11.30
N MET A 106 14.62 -15.61 9.99
CA MET A 106 13.41 -15.98 9.26
C MET A 106 13.59 -17.35 8.61
N SER A 107 12.46 -18.03 8.36
CA SER A 107 12.44 -19.24 7.53
C SER A 107 12.97 -18.97 6.12
N SER A 108 13.47 -20.02 5.44
CA SER A 108 13.89 -19.91 4.04
C SER A 108 12.75 -19.42 3.14
N ALA A 109 11.54 -19.94 3.33
CA ALA A 109 10.35 -19.52 2.60
C ALA A 109 10.06 -18.01 2.77
N ALA A 110 10.10 -17.49 4.01
CA ALA A 110 9.92 -16.07 4.29
C ALA A 110 11.03 -15.18 3.72
N THR A 111 12.26 -15.70 3.66
CA THR A 111 13.39 -15.03 3.03
C THR A 111 13.14 -14.85 1.53
N TRP A 112 12.76 -15.92 0.82
CA TRP A 112 12.45 -15.86 -0.60
C TRP A 112 11.20 -15.03 -0.91
N CYS A 113 10.20 -15.04 -0.02
CA CYS A 113 9.05 -14.14 -0.09
C CYS A 113 9.47 -12.67 -0.09
N ASN A 114 10.39 -12.30 0.83
CA ASN A 114 10.90 -10.94 0.92
C ASN A 114 11.65 -10.55 -0.35
N VAL A 115 12.46 -11.46 -0.91
CA VAL A 115 13.16 -11.22 -2.18
C VAL A 115 12.16 -11.03 -3.32
N ALA A 116 11.10 -11.84 -3.40
CA ALA A 116 10.06 -11.70 -4.42
C ALA A 116 9.29 -10.39 -4.29
N MET A 117 8.90 -9.98 -3.07
CA MET A 117 8.29 -8.68 -2.82
C MET A 117 9.24 -7.52 -3.18
N PHE A 118 10.52 -7.65 -2.85
CA PHE A 118 11.53 -6.66 -3.22
C PHE A 118 11.70 -6.57 -4.73
N ALA A 119 11.69 -7.69 -5.45
CA ALA A 119 11.71 -7.72 -6.91
C ALA A 119 10.49 -7.01 -7.50
N VAL A 120 9.29 -7.24 -6.95
CA VAL A 120 8.06 -6.54 -7.35
C VAL A 120 8.18 -5.04 -7.11
N GLY A 121 8.63 -4.62 -5.93
CA GLY A 121 8.84 -3.20 -5.62
C GLY A 121 9.88 -2.53 -6.52
N THR A 122 10.96 -3.26 -6.85
CA THR A 122 12.01 -2.81 -7.76
C THR A 122 11.50 -2.67 -9.19
N LEU A 123 10.73 -3.65 -9.67
CA LEU A 123 10.09 -3.62 -10.99
C LEU A 123 9.19 -2.38 -11.13
N VAL A 124 8.32 -2.14 -10.15
CA VAL A 124 7.44 -0.97 -10.15
C VAL A 124 8.21 0.35 -10.07
N SER A 125 9.33 0.37 -9.34
CA SER A 125 10.21 1.55 -9.24
C SER A 125 10.95 1.86 -10.54
N CYS A 126 11.38 0.82 -11.26
CA CYS A 126 11.99 0.93 -12.59
C CYS A 126 10.97 1.38 -13.64
N PHE A 127 9.77 0.82 -13.58
CA PHE A 127 8.69 1.03 -14.53
C PHE A 127 7.47 1.69 -13.88
N PRO A 128 7.52 3.01 -13.57
CA PRO A 128 6.43 3.70 -12.86
C PRO A 128 5.12 3.73 -13.66
N TRP A 129 5.17 3.45 -14.97
CA TRP A 129 3.98 3.29 -15.81
C TRP A 129 3.17 2.03 -15.49
N LEU A 130 3.68 1.11 -14.66
CA LEU A 130 2.96 -0.08 -14.22
C LEU A 130 1.90 0.27 -13.17
N LEU A 131 2.12 1.33 -12.39
CA LEU A 131 1.14 1.92 -11.48
C LEU A 131 0.35 3.01 -12.21
N ARG A 132 -0.77 2.61 -12.81
CA ARG A 132 -1.80 3.48 -13.41
C ARG A 132 -3.10 3.36 -12.61
N PRO A 133 -4.00 4.35 -12.68
CA PRO A 133 -5.30 4.26 -12.01
C PRO A 133 -6.07 2.97 -12.27
N SER A 134 -5.96 2.42 -13.49
CA SER A 134 -6.61 1.16 -13.89
C SER A 134 -5.96 -0.10 -13.29
N THR A 135 -4.66 -0.06 -12.98
CA THR A 135 -3.90 -1.23 -12.49
C THR A 135 -3.71 -1.23 -10.98
N LEU A 136 -4.08 -0.17 -10.26
CA LEU A 136 -3.91 -0.07 -8.81
C LEU A 136 -4.55 -1.26 -8.05
N GLY A 137 -5.76 -1.68 -8.44
CA GLY A 137 -6.44 -2.82 -7.82
C GLY A 137 -5.73 -4.16 -8.03
N LEU A 138 -5.07 -4.34 -9.18
CA LEU A 138 -4.24 -5.52 -9.44
C LEU A 138 -3.03 -5.55 -8.49
N TRP A 139 -2.31 -4.43 -8.39
CA TRP A 139 -1.17 -4.32 -7.48
C TRP A 139 -1.57 -4.49 -6.03
N TYR A 140 -2.73 -3.97 -5.62
CA TYR A 140 -3.30 -4.26 -4.31
C TYR A 140 -3.44 -5.77 -4.08
N GLY A 141 -4.02 -6.50 -5.03
CA GLY A 141 -4.14 -7.96 -4.96
C GLY A 141 -2.79 -8.67 -4.85
N VAL A 142 -1.81 -8.29 -5.67
CA VAL A 142 -0.44 -8.86 -5.62
C VAL A 142 0.17 -8.71 -4.23
N TYR A 143 0.13 -7.49 -3.67
CA TYR A 143 0.66 -7.25 -2.33
C TYR A 143 -0.11 -8.06 -1.27
N MET A 144 -1.45 -8.07 -1.33
CA MET A 144 -2.26 -8.82 -0.38
C MET A 144 -1.97 -10.33 -0.43
N VAL A 145 -1.71 -10.91 -1.60
CA VAL A 145 -1.29 -12.32 -1.73
C VAL A 145 0.01 -12.56 -0.97
N PHE A 146 1.04 -11.71 -1.12
CA PHE A 146 2.27 -11.83 -0.35
C PHE A 146 2.02 -11.74 1.16
N ALA A 147 1.19 -10.80 1.60
CA ALA A 147 0.85 -10.67 3.01
C ALA A 147 0.11 -11.89 3.57
N VAL A 148 -0.77 -12.52 2.78
CA VAL A 148 -1.41 -13.79 3.16
C VAL A 148 -0.36 -14.89 3.29
N LEU A 149 0.59 -14.99 2.35
CA LEU A 149 1.66 -15.99 2.43
C LEU A 149 2.45 -15.88 3.73
N TYR A 150 2.77 -14.65 4.18
CA TYR A 150 3.48 -14.45 5.46
C TYR A 150 2.76 -15.04 6.68
N VAL A 151 1.43 -15.03 6.70
CA VAL A 151 0.69 -15.56 7.86
C VAL A 151 0.45 -17.08 7.76
N THR A 152 0.81 -17.73 6.65
CA THR A 152 0.69 -19.19 6.53
C THR A 152 1.74 -19.93 7.38
N PRO A 153 1.46 -21.18 7.79
CA PRO A 153 2.37 -21.99 8.63
C PRO A 153 3.77 -22.16 8.04
N MET A 154 3.88 -22.17 6.72
CA MET A 154 5.16 -22.35 6.03
C MET A 154 6.13 -21.18 6.22
N PHE A 155 5.63 -19.98 6.55
CA PHE A 155 6.42 -18.76 6.59
C PHE A 155 6.66 -18.30 8.02
N THR A 156 5.65 -18.39 8.88
CA THR A 156 5.71 -17.89 10.26
C THR A 156 5.37 -18.97 11.27
N PRO A 157 6.26 -19.25 12.25
CA PRO A 157 6.00 -20.25 13.29
C PRO A 157 4.83 -19.84 14.19
N THR A 158 4.17 -20.83 14.81
CA THR A 158 2.96 -20.68 15.63
C THR A 158 3.12 -19.64 16.74
N GLU A 159 4.27 -19.61 17.43
CA GLU A 159 4.54 -18.71 18.54
C GLU A 159 4.56 -17.23 18.14
N GLN A 160 4.87 -16.93 16.87
CA GLN A 160 5.10 -15.56 16.40
C GLN A 160 3.94 -15.00 15.58
N VAL A 161 2.96 -15.82 15.19
CA VAL A 161 1.96 -15.43 14.18
C VAL A 161 1.06 -14.28 14.62
N TYR A 162 0.76 -14.10 15.91
CA TYR A 162 -0.03 -12.94 16.36
C TYR A 162 0.72 -11.63 16.22
N ALA A 163 1.98 -11.61 16.70
CA ALA A 163 2.84 -10.45 16.54
C ALA A 163 3.05 -10.14 15.05
N PHE A 164 3.28 -11.18 14.25
CA PHE A 164 3.47 -11.02 12.81
C PHE A 164 2.19 -10.60 12.08
N SER A 165 1.01 -11.13 12.44
CA SER A 165 -0.28 -10.71 11.87
C SER A 165 -0.55 -9.25 12.17
N PHE A 166 -0.24 -8.78 13.38
CA PHE A 166 -0.36 -7.37 13.75
C PHE A 166 0.63 -6.47 12.97
N ILE A 167 1.89 -6.90 12.82
CA ILE A 167 2.88 -6.20 12.00
C ILE A 167 2.41 -6.12 10.54
N VAL A 168 1.93 -7.24 9.99
CA VAL A 168 1.37 -7.31 8.63
C VAL A 168 0.14 -6.40 8.52
N LEU A 169 -0.73 -6.32 9.53
CA LEU A 169 -1.86 -5.40 9.52
C LEU A 169 -1.42 -3.94 9.44
N LEU A 170 -0.55 -3.51 10.36
CA LEU A 170 -0.15 -2.11 10.50
C LEU A 170 0.77 -1.61 9.39
N PHE A 171 1.78 -2.40 9.03
CA PHE A 171 2.83 -1.97 8.12
C PHE A 171 2.60 -2.41 6.67
N PHE A 172 1.68 -3.35 6.45
CA PHE A 172 1.42 -3.90 5.14
C PHE A 172 -0.04 -3.70 4.69
N ARG A 173 -1.02 -4.34 5.34
CA ARG A 173 -2.44 -4.33 4.91
C ARG A 173 -3.03 -2.91 4.93
N LEU A 174 -2.83 -2.16 6.01
CA LEU A 174 -3.35 -0.79 6.12
C LEU A 174 -2.69 0.16 5.10
N PRO A 175 -1.36 0.23 4.95
CA PRO A 175 -0.75 1.05 3.90
C PRO A 175 -1.12 0.61 2.47
N CYS A 176 -1.28 -0.71 2.23
CA CYS A 176 -1.71 -1.23 0.94
C CYS A 176 -3.11 -0.76 0.53
N SER A 177 -3.95 -0.31 1.46
CA SER A 177 -5.25 0.31 1.14
C SER A 177 -5.14 1.50 0.17
N LEU A 178 -3.97 2.17 0.12
CA LEU A 178 -3.65 3.22 -0.85
C LEU A 178 -3.74 2.72 -2.30
N LEU A 179 -3.47 1.43 -2.53
CA LEU A 179 -3.59 0.78 -3.83
C LEU A 179 -5.03 0.31 -4.13
N CYS A 180 -5.86 0.15 -3.11
CA CYS A 180 -7.17 -0.48 -3.26
C CYS A 180 -8.20 0.46 -3.88
N THR A 181 -8.65 0.25 -5.12
CA THR A 181 -9.57 1.16 -5.81
C THR A 181 -11.02 1.07 -5.37
N ARG A 182 -11.45 -0.06 -4.79
CA ARG A 182 -12.84 -0.34 -4.41
C ARG A 182 -12.90 -1.04 -3.06
N THR A 183 -13.83 -0.67 -2.19
CA THR A 183 -14.03 -1.32 -0.89
C THR A 183 -14.33 -2.82 -1.02
N SER A 184 -15.04 -3.24 -2.08
CA SER A 184 -15.32 -4.67 -2.34
C SER A 184 -14.04 -5.49 -2.55
N LEU A 185 -13.03 -4.93 -3.21
CA LEU A 185 -11.72 -5.58 -3.35
C LEU A 185 -11.01 -5.67 -2.00
N ALA A 186 -11.13 -4.66 -1.14
CA ALA A 186 -10.58 -4.71 0.20
C ALA A 186 -11.16 -5.89 0.98
N ILE A 187 -12.48 -6.05 0.97
CA ILE A 187 -13.14 -7.18 1.65
C ILE A 187 -12.64 -8.50 1.05
N LEU A 188 -12.72 -8.64 -0.28
CA LEU A 188 -12.33 -9.87 -0.98
C LEU A 188 -10.90 -10.31 -0.66
N PHE A 189 -9.93 -9.40 -0.68
CA PHE A 189 -8.51 -9.73 -0.44
C PHE A 189 -8.14 -9.83 1.04
N ASN A 190 -9.02 -9.43 1.97
CA ASN A 190 -8.81 -9.65 3.40
C ASN A 190 -9.43 -10.97 3.89
N LEU A 191 -10.46 -11.51 3.22
CA LEU A 191 -11.07 -12.79 3.58
C LEU A 191 -10.09 -13.98 3.65
N PRO A 192 -9.07 -14.10 2.76
CA PRO A 192 -8.08 -15.17 2.89
C PRO A 192 -7.31 -15.18 4.21
N PHE A 193 -7.13 -14.04 4.88
CA PHE A 193 -6.50 -14.00 6.21
C PHE A 193 -7.37 -14.73 7.23
N VAL A 194 -8.68 -14.51 7.20
CA VAL A 194 -9.64 -15.23 8.06
C VAL A 194 -9.54 -16.73 7.79
N GLY A 195 -9.52 -17.14 6.52
CA GLY A 195 -9.40 -18.56 6.14
C GLY A 195 -8.09 -19.19 6.62
N VAL A 196 -6.95 -18.56 6.36
CA VAL A 196 -5.63 -19.05 6.78
C VAL A 196 -5.53 -19.12 8.30
N MET A 197 -5.91 -18.06 9.01
CA MET A 197 -5.81 -18.04 10.47
C MET A 197 -6.78 -19.02 11.12
N SER A 198 -7.98 -19.22 10.57
CA SER A 198 -8.91 -20.26 11.03
C SER A 198 -8.32 -21.65 10.83
N TYR A 199 -7.75 -21.92 9.64
CA TYR A 199 -7.06 -23.17 9.36
C TYR A 199 -5.91 -23.43 10.36
N ARG A 200 -5.09 -22.42 10.63
CA ARG A 200 -4.02 -22.50 11.64
C ARG A 200 -4.58 -22.80 13.02
N SER A 201 -5.69 -22.16 13.39
CA SER A 201 -6.27 -22.41 14.71
C SER A 201 -6.79 -23.82 14.91
N VAL A 202 -7.26 -24.48 13.86
CA VAL A 202 -7.71 -25.88 13.94
C VAL A 202 -6.53 -26.84 13.91
N THR A 203 -5.49 -26.54 13.15
CA THR A 203 -4.35 -27.45 12.95
C THR A 203 -3.25 -27.32 14.00
N GLU A 204 -3.10 -26.15 14.60
CA GLU A 204 -2.05 -25.82 15.57
C GLU A 204 -2.60 -25.68 17.01
N GLU A 205 -3.88 -26.00 17.26
CA GLU A 205 -4.53 -25.88 18.58
C GLU A 205 -3.74 -26.62 19.68
N GLN A 206 -3.25 -27.82 19.35
CA GLN A 206 -2.47 -28.66 20.26
C GLN A 206 -1.09 -28.07 20.60
N ALA A 207 -0.58 -27.13 19.80
CA ALA A 207 0.67 -26.40 20.05
C ALA A 207 0.45 -25.15 20.93
N GLY A 208 -0.70 -25.03 21.60
CA GLY A 208 -1.04 -23.88 22.44
C GLY A 208 -1.51 -22.66 21.64
N PHE A 209 -1.93 -22.84 20.39
CA PHE A 209 -2.48 -21.77 19.58
C PHE A 209 -3.87 -21.36 20.07
N SER A 210 -4.20 -20.06 20.04
CA SER A 210 -5.45 -19.59 20.66
C SER A 210 -6.70 -20.18 20.02
N ASN A 211 -7.74 -20.29 20.83
CA ASN A 211 -9.06 -20.77 20.41
C ASN A 211 -9.56 -20.09 19.13
N LEU A 212 -10.13 -20.90 18.23
CA LEU A 212 -10.69 -20.50 16.92
C LEU A 212 -11.56 -19.24 17.01
N ASN A 213 -12.40 -19.13 18.04
CA ASN A 213 -13.28 -17.96 18.22
C ASN A 213 -12.49 -16.65 18.35
N THR A 214 -11.41 -16.62 19.13
CA THR A 214 -10.58 -15.43 19.31
C THR A 214 -9.91 -15.02 18.01
N VAL A 215 -9.42 -16.01 17.26
CA VAL A 215 -8.78 -15.81 15.95
C VAL A 215 -9.76 -15.23 14.94
N LEU A 216 -10.95 -15.83 14.84
CA LEU A 216 -12.01 -15.36 13.96
C LEU A 216 -12.41 -13.92 14.28
N TRP A 217 -12.67 -13.59 15.55
CA TRP A 217 -13.02 -12.24 15.95
C TRP A 217 -11.91 -11.24 15.65
N THR A 218 -10.65 -11.61 15.87
CA THR A 218 -9.51 -10.73 15.63
C THR A 218 -9.36 -10.43 14.13
N GLU A 219 -9.41 -11.45 13.27
CA GLU A 219 -9.23 -11.25 11.82
C GLU A 219 -10.45 -10.64 11.12
N LEU A 220 -11.67 -10.94 11.60
CA LEU A 220 -12.87 -10.25 11.14
C LEU A 220 -12.83 -8.77 11.52
N THR A 221 -12.39 -8.45 12.73
CA THR A 221 -12.18 -7.06 13.16
C THR A 221 -11.11 -6.38 12.32
N ALA A 222 -9.97 -7.03 12.09
CA ALA A 222 -8.91 -6.50 11.23
C ALA A 222 -9.40 -6.24 9.80
N THR A 223 -10.22 -7.14 9.26
CA THR A 223 -10.85 -7.01 7.94
C THR A 223 -11.83 -5.83 7.90
N ALA A 224 -12.68 -5.70 8.91
CA ALA A 224 -13.61 -4.58 9.04
C ALA A 224 -12.87 -3.24 9.16
N VAL A 225 -11.77 -3.19 9.93
CA VAL A 225 -10.90 -2.01 10.05
C VAL A 225 -10.25 -1.67 8.71
N ALA A 226 -9.71 -2.64 7.98
CA ALA A 226 -9.11 -2.40 6.67
C ALA A 226 -10.15 -1.88 5.64
N ALA A 227 -11.34 -2.47 5.59
CA ALA A 227 -12.42 -2.02 4.71
C ALA A 227 -12.94 -0.63 5.08
N SER A 228 -13.08 -0.36 6.38
CA SER A 228 -13.47 0.96 6.90
C SER A 228 -12.41 2.00 6.57
N PHE A 229 -11.13 1.66 6.70
CA PHE A 229 -10.02 2.55 6.36
C PHE A 229 -9.99 2.89 4.87
N VAL A 230 -10.18 1.92 3.97
CA VAL A 230 -10.29 2.16 2.52
C VAL A 230 -11.45 3.13 2.22
N SER A 231 -12.60 2.92 2.85
CA SER A 231 -13.79 3.73 2.66
C SER A 231 -13.60 5.16 3.20
N ALA A 232 -13.01 5.29 4.39
CA ALA A 232 -12.69 6.56 5.02
C ALA A 232 -11.65 7.34 4.21
N LEU A 233 -10.60 6.68 3.71
CA LEU A 233 -9.58 7.27 2.86
C LEU A 233 -10.19 7.82 1.56
N HIS A 234 -11.05 7.04 0.89
CA HIS A 234 -11.72 7.48 -0.32
C HIS A 234 -12.65 8.68 -0.05
N GLY A 235 -13.42 8.64 1.03
CA GLY A 235 -14.27 9.74 1.48
C GLY A 235 -13.48 11.02 1.76
N ALA A 236 -12.42 10.92 2.56
CA ALA A 236 -11.58 12.05 2.95
C ALA A 236 -10.89 12.70 1.74
N LEU A 237 -10.38 11.90 0.80
CA LEU A 237 -9.75 12.40 -0.42
C LEU A 237 -10.73 13.17 -1.32
N SER A 238 -11.91 12.58 -1.56
CA SER A 238 -12.96 13.21 -2.37
C SER A 238 -13.41 14.55 -1.75
N GLN A 239 -13.60 14.58 -0.44
CA GLN A 239 -14.02 15.80 0.27
C GLN A 239 -12.93 16.88 0.28
N CYS A 240 -11.66 16.54 0.51
CA CYS A 240 -10.56 17.50 0.50
C CYS A 240 -10.42 18.21 -0.85
N LEU A 241 -10.55 17.47 -1.94
CA LEU A 241 -10.47 18.01 -3.30
C LEU A 241 -11.70 18.86 -3.65
N GLY A 242 -12.89 18.44 -3.23
CA GLY A 242 -14.10 19.24 -3.38
C GLY A 242 -14.00 20.60 -2.67
N LEU A 243 -13.45 20.64 -1.45
CA LEU A 243 -13.19 21.90 -0.75
C LEU A 243 -12.15 22.75 -1.47
N ALA A 244 -11.01 22.17 -1.88
CA ALA A 244 -9.96 22.92 -2.57
C ALA A 244 -10.47 23.59 -3.85
N LEU A 245 -11.30 22.90 -4.63
CA LEU A 245 -11.90 23.45 -5.85
C LEU A 245 -12.91 24.56 -5.57
N ASN A 246 -13.66 24.49 -4.47
CA ASN A 246 -14.61 25.56 -4.09
C ASN A 246 -13.93 26.84 -3.59
N PHE A 247 -12.67 26.76 -3.15
CA PHE A 247 -11.88 27.92 -2.71
C PHE A 247 -10.99 28.50 -3.82
N LEU A 248 -10.88 27.84 -4.97
CA LEU A 248 -10.18 28.40 -6.13
C LEU A 248 -11.07 29.46 -6.80
N PRO A 249 -10.62 30.71 -6.92
CA PRO A 249 -11.38 31.73 -7.65
C PRO A 249 -11.60 31.26 -9.08
N THR A 250 -12.80 31.49 -9.62
CA THR A 250 -13.23 31.05 -10.97
C THR A 250 -12.30 31.50 -12.09
N SER A 251 -11.51 32.56 -11.85
CA SER A 251 -10.48 33.07 -12.77
C SER A 251 -9.22 32.18 -12.89
N LEU A 252 -8.99 31.23 -11.97
CA LEU A 252 -7.83 30.34 -11.97
C LEU A 252 -8.16 28.89 -12.38
N LEU A 253 -9.40 28.61 -12.77
CA LEU A 253 -9.74 27.32 -13.36
C LEU A 253 -9.03 27.19 -14.73
N PRO A 254 -8.33 26.07 -15.01
CA PRO A 254 -7.63 25.90 -16.27
C PRO A 254 -8.60 26.10 -17.45
N LEU A 255 -8.16 26.84 -18.48
CA LEU A 255 -8.94 27.28 -19.65
C LEU A 255 -9.82 26.19 -20.31
N GLY A 256 -9.45 24.90 -20.19
CA GLY A 256 -10.27 23.77 -20.64
C GLY A 256 -11.61 23.61 -19.89
N LEU A 257 -11.80 24.26 -18.73
CA LEU A 257 -13.03 24.22 -17.93
C LEU A 257 -13.94 25.42 -18.13
N GLN A 258 -13.48 26.49 -18.77
CA GLN A 258 -14.33 27.65 -19.07
C GLN A 258 -15.35 27.34 -20.18
N HIS A 259 -15.04 26.40 -21.09
CA HIS A 259 -15.94 26.01 -22.17
C HIS A 259 -17.11 25.12 -21.72
N LEU A 260 -17.00 24.39 -20.60
CA LEU A 260 -18.05 23.51 -20.09
C LEU A 260 -19.15 24.25 -19.29
N GLY A 261 -18.94 25.54 -18.98
CA GLY A 261 -19.91 26.37 -18.25
C GLY A 261 -20.74 27.31 -19.14
N CYS A 262 -20.54 27.31 -20.46
CA CYS A 262 -21.15 28.28 -21.38
C CYS A 262 -22.14 27.68 -22.39
N GLU A 263 -22.64 26.48 -22.13
CA GLU A 263 -23.81 25.88 -22.77
C GLU A 263 -24.73 25.48 -21.61
N THR A 264 -25.92 26.00 -21.35
CA THR A 264 -26.96 26.63 -22.16
C THR A 264 -27.95 27.26 -21.16
N LYS A 265 -28.42 28.48 -21.46
CA LYS A 265 -29.81 28.94 -21.29
C LYS A 265 -29.88 30.40 -21.75
N THR A 266 -29.98 30.57 -23.06
CA THR A 266 -30.66 31.70 -23.69
C THR A 266 -32.05 31.21 -24.13
N PRO A 267 -33.07 32.10 -24.06
CA PRO A 267 -34.46 31.79 -23.75
C PRO A 267 -35.21 30.93 -24.78
#